data_AF-A0A5B7FKJ9-F1
#
_entry.id   AF-A0A5B7FKJ9-F1
#
_cell.length_a   1.000
_cell.length_b   1.000
_cell.length_c   1.000
_cell.angle_alpha   90.00
_cell.angle_beta   90.00
_cell.angle_gamma   90.00
#
_symmetry.space_group_name_H-M   'P 1'
#
loop_
_entity.id
_entity.type
_entity.pdbx_description
1 polymer ?
#
loop_
_entity_poly.entity_id
_entity_poly.type
_entity_poly.pdbx_seq_one_letter_code
_entity_poly.pdbx_strand_id
1 'polypeptide(L)'
;MQSRSVLGCFVGAPCGHHGNYTFYKAFKYNLHGNPKILSLGEFFFIKIWEDEEIISIGEAQLLWEDRTSGQILVSLRIYFLPENTPEGRCEEHGEVSTTSITPTPDSAWGVRGGQPLGR
;
A
#
# COMPACT_ATOMS: atom_id res chain seq x y z
N MET A 1 -15.89 -16.44 9.20
CA MET A 1 -14.94 -16.57 8.09
C MET A 1 -13.55 -16.25 8.63
N GLN A 2 -12.67 -17.25 8.70
CA GLN A 2 -11.31 -17.04 9.20
C GLN A 2 -10.53 -16.22 8.17
N SER A 3 -10.14 -15.00 8.57
CA SER A 3 -9.09 -14.24 7.90
C SER A 3 -7.88 -15.17 7.78
N ARG A 4 -7.53 -15.56 6.55
CA ARG A 4 -6.33 -16.34 6.29
C ARG A 4 -5.16 -15.41 6.57
N SER A 5 -4.56 -15.56 7.74
CA SER A 5 -3.28 -14.94 8.05
C SER A 5 -2.28 -15.36 6.97
N VAL A 6 -1.76 -14.36 6.25
CA VAL A 6 -0.67 -14.57 5.30
C VAL A 6 0.55 -14.98 6.14
N LEU A 7 0.84 -16.28 6.20
CA LEU A 7 2.10 -16.79 6.74
C LEU A 7 3.20 -16.37 5.77
N GLY A 8 3.83 -15.23 6.05
CA GLY A 8 4.96 -14.74 5.30
C GLY A 8 6.09 -14.26 6.20
N CYS A 9 7.27 -14.07 5.62
CA CYS A 9 8.47 -13.64 6.33
C CYS A 9 9.34 -12.74 5.45
N PHE A 10 10.12 -11.85 6.07
CA PHE A 10 11.10 -11.06 5.35
C PHE A 10 12.23 -11.93 4.78
N VAL A 11 12.75 -11.52 3.62
CA VAL A 11 13.81 -12.24 2.90
C VAL A 11 15.10 -11.41 2.94
N GLY A 12 16.19 -12.06 3.34
CA GLY A 12 17.51 -11.45 3.41
C GLY A 12 17.78 -10.72 4.74
N ALA A 13 18.95 -10.10 4.82
CA ALA A 13 19.34 -9.32 5.98
C ALA A 13 18.56 -7.99 6.05
N PRO A 14 18.34 -7.43 7.26
CA PRO A 14 17.87 -6.06 7.41
C PRO A 14 18.72 -5.08 6.59
N CYS A 15 18.06 -4.13 5.93
CA CYS A 15 18.75 -3.08 5.16
C CYS A 15 18.73 -1.71 5.83
N GLY A 16 18.10 -1.59 7.00
CA GLY A 16 18.08 -0.36 7.78
C GLY A 16 17.31 -0.51 9.09
N HIS A 17 17.52 0.42 10.00
CA HIS A 17 16.78 0.52 11.26
C HIS A 17 16.46 1.98 11.58
N HIS A 18 15.28 2.23 12.13
CA HIS A 18 14.91 3.55 12.64
C HIS A 18 13.96 3.40 13.82
N GLY A 19 14.34 3.91 14.99
CA GLY A 19 13.57 3.66 16.22
C GLY A 19 13.36 2.17 16.43
N ASN A 20 12.12 1.75 16.70
CA ASN A 20 11.73 0.33 16.86
C ASN A 20 11.46 -0.41 15.54
N TYR A 21 11.70 0.22 14.39
CA TYR A 21 11.43 -0.38 13.09
C TYR A 21 12.69 -0.97 12.46
N THR A 22 12.54 -2.14 11.82
CA THR A 22 13.58 -2.81 11.03
C THR A 22 13.11 -2.93 9.59
N PHE A 23 13.91 -2.46 8.62
CA PHE A 23 13.53 -2.41 7.21
C PHE A 23 14.16 -3.55 6.41
N TYR A 24 13.42 -4.02 5.40
CA TYR A 24 13.81 -5.12 4.51
C TYR A 24 13.56 -4.77 3.05
N LYS A 25 14.19 -5.52 2.14
CA LYS A 25 14.06 -5.32 0.69
C LYS A 25 13.02 -6.21 0.03
N ALA A 26 12.63 -7.30 0.68
CA ALA A 26 11.71 -8.27 0.11
C ALA A 26 10.96 -9.05 1.20
N PHE A 27 9.76 -9.53 0.84
CA PHE A 27 8.88 -10.31 1.69
C PHE A 27 8.38 -11.55 0.94
N LYS A 28 8.48 -12.73 1.55
CA LYS A 28 7.99 -13.99 1.01
C LYS A 28 6.61 -14.29 1.58
N TYR A 29 5.68 -14.65 0.71
CA TYR A 29 4.32 -15.05 1.09
C TYR A 29 3.86 -16.25 0.25
N ASN A 30 2.78 -16.91 0.67
CA ASN A 30 2.18 -18.01 -0.07
C ASN A 30 0.88 -17.54 -0.73
N LEU A 31 0.81 -17.64 -2.05
CA LEU A 31 -0.38 -17.36 -2.84
C LEU A 31 -0.87 -18.66 -3.49
N HIS A 32 -2.02 -19.14 -3.06
CA HIS A 32 -2.59 -20.42 -3.52
C HIS A 32 -1.62 -21.61 -3.43
N GLY A 33 -0.84 -21.69 -2.34
CA GLY A 33 0.16 -22.73 -2.13
C GLY A 33 1.48 -22.53 -2.88
N ASN A 34 1.59 -21.47 -3.70
CA ASN A 34 2.82 -21.14 -4.40
C ASN A 34 3.59 -20.03 -3.64
N PRO A 35 4.86 -20.24 -3.29
CA PRO A 35 5.67 -19.19 -2.69
C PRO A 35 5.93 -18.08 -3.71
N LYS A 36 5.67 -16.84 -3.28
CA LYS A 36 5.95 -15.61 -4.01
C LYS A 36 6.85 -14.71 -3.16
N ILE A 37 7.65 -13.90 -3.83
CA ILE A 37 8.47 -12.87 -3.20
C ILE A 37 7.98 -11.54 -3.75
N LEU A 38 7.67 -10.61 -2.86
CA LEU A 38 7.39 -9.22 -3.19
C LEU A 38 8.61 -8.39 -2.81
N SER A 39 9.22 -7.73 -3.78
CA SER A 39 10.39 -6.85 -3.56
C SER A 39 9.98 -5.37 -3.59
N LEU A 40 10.79 -4.50 -2.98
CA LEU A 40 10.58 -3.05 -3.10
C LEU A 40 10.62 -2.60 -4.57
N GLY A 41 9.71 -1.71 -4.94
CA GLY A 41 9.53 -1.21 -6.31
C GLY A 41 8.83 -2.18 -7.27
N GLU A 42 8.44 -3.37 -6.80
CA GLU A 42 7.71 -4.34 -7.61
C GLU A 42 6.23 -3.95 -7.71
N PHE A 43 5.70 -4.03 -8.94
CA PHE A 43 4.29 -3.78 -9.25
C PHE A 43 3.52 -5.10 -9.30
N PHE A 44 2.32 -5.10 -8.76
CA PHE A 44 1.44 -6.27 -8.73
C PHE A 44 -0.03 -5.89 -8.76
N PHE A 45 -0.88 -6.80 -9.21
CA PHE A 45 -2.33 -6.60 -9.13
C PHE A 45 -2.83 -6.82 -7.69
N ILE A 46 -3.66 -5.91 -7.21
CA ILE A 46 -4.26 -5.95 -5.89
C ILE A 46 -5.78 -5.75 -5.99
N LYS A 47 -6.52 -6.57 -5.25
CA LYS A 47 -7.94 -6.37 -5.00
C LYS A 47 -8.07 -5.86 -3.55
N ILE A 48 -8.55 -4.63 -3.39
CA ILE A 48 -8.57 -3.93 -2.09
C ILE A 48 -9.77 -4.37 -1.26
N TRP A 49 -10.93 -4.49 -1.90
CA TRP A 49 -12.19 -4.90 -1.29
C TRP A 49 -12.60 -6.27 -1.83
N GLU A 50 -12.96 -7.22 -0.97
CA GLU A 50 -13.29 -8.58 -1.39
C GLU A 50 -14.60 -8.66 -2.20
N ASP A 51 -15.52 -7.75 -1.93
CA ASP A 51 -16.87 -7.64 -2.49
C ASP A 51 -16.94 -6.87 -3.82
N GLU A 52 -15.89 -6.14 -4.18
CA GLU A 52 -15.84 -5.36 -5.43
C GLU A 52 -15.03 -6.08 -6.52
N GLU A 53 -15.38 -5.87 -7.80
CA GLU A 53 -14.60 -6.40 -8.93
C GLU A 53 -13.43 -5.50 -9.35
N ILE A 54 -13.16 -4.43 -8.58
CA ILE A 54 -12.10 -3.48 -8.87
C ILE A 54 -10.73 -4.11 -8.58
N ILE A 55 -9.94 -4.27 -9.64
CA ILE A 55 -8.52 -4.66 -9.57
C ILE A 55 -7.67 -3.41 -9.81
N SER A 56 -6.79 -3.11 -8.87
CA SER A 56 -5.84 -2.00 -8.93
C SER A 56 -4.43 -2.52 -9.12
N ILE A 57 -3.50 -1.61 -9.42
CA ILE A 57 -2.06 -1.91 -9.40
C ILE A 57 -1.48 -1.37 -8.10
N GLY A 58 -0.77 -2.21 -7.37
CA GLY A 58 0.00 -1.84 -6.18
C GLY A 58 1.50 -1.86 -6.47
N GLU A 59 2.24 -0.94 -5.88
CA GLU A 59 3.70 -0.91 -5.88
C GLU A 59 4.21 -0.91 -4.44
N ALA A 60 5.10 -1.85 -4.11
CA ALA A 60 5.68 -1.94 -2.76
C ALA A 60 6.69 -0.81 -2.53
N GLN A 61 6.37 0.13 -1.64
CA GLN A 61 7.22 1.28 -1.33
C GLN A 61 8.14 1.02 -0.13
N LEU A 62 7.65 0.30 0.88
CA LEU A 62 8.38 0.08 2.12
C LEU A 62 7.96 -1.23 2.79
N LEU A 63 8.92 -1.95 3.36
CA LEU A 63 8.73 -3.23 4.05
C LEU A 63 9.46 -3.18 5.39
N TRP A 64 8.74 -3.39 6.49
CA TRP A 64 9.35 -3.30 7.82
C TRP A 64 8.66 -4.13 8.90
N GLU A 65 9.44 -4.50 9.90
CA GLU A 65 8.96 -5.05 11.16
C GLU A 65 8.85 -3.94 12.20
N ASP A 66 7.73 -3.87 12.93
CA ASP A 66 7.65 -3.15 14.19
C ASP A 66 8.05 -4.08 15.34
N ARG A 67 9.24 -3.86 15.92
CA ARG A 67 9.78 -4.72 16.98
C ARG A 67 9.04 -4.58 18.30
N THR A 68 8.23 -3.55 18.50
CA THR A 68 7.41 -3.41 19.72
C THR A 68 6.19 -4.32 19.67
N SER A 69 5.52 -4.39 18.52
CA SER A 69 4.32 -5.20 18.34
C SER A 69 4.58 -6.58 17.70
N GLY A 70 5.78 -6.78 17.12
CA GLY A 70 6.12 -7.96 16.32
C GLY A 70 5.39 -8.00 14.97
N GLN A 71 4.78 -6.90 14.53
CA GLN A 71 4.01 -6.84 13.30
C GLN A 71 4.91 -6.68 12.08
N ILE A 72 4.53 -7.36 11.00
CA ILE A 72 5.11 -7.22 9.67
C ILE A 72 4.19 -6.28 8.88
N LEU A 73 4.79 -5.23 8.32
CA LEU A 73 4.06 -4.15 7.64
C LEU A 73 4.64 -3.89 6.25
N VAL A 74 3.75 -3.46 5.37
CA VAL A 74 4.08 -3.00 4.01
C VAL A 74 3.36 -1.68 3.73
N SER A 75 4.06 -0.75 3.10
CA SER A 75 3.49 0.47 2.54
C SER A 75 3.37 0.29 1.04
N LEU A 76 2.19 0.58 0.49
CA LEU A 76 1.88 0.43 -0.91
C LEU A 76 1.53 1.79 -1.51
N ARG A 77 1.99 2.03 -2.74
CA ARG A 77 1.38 3.03 -3.62
C ARG A 77 0.38 2.32 -4.50
N ILE A 78 -0.86 2.80 -4.52
CA ILE A 78 -1.96 2.17 -5.26
C ILE A 78 -2.36 3.07 -6.42
N TYR A 79 -2.50 2.45 -7.58
CA TYR A 79 -2.86 3.08 -8.83
C TYR A 79 -4.24 2.58 -9.26
N PHE A 80 -5.16 3.51 -9.49
CA PHE A 80 -6.51 3.24 -9.94
C PHE A 80 -6.68 3.66 -11.40
N LEU A 81 -7.44 2.87 -12.14
CA LEU A 81 -7.95 3.32 -13.44
C LEU A 81 -8.83 4.57 -13.21
N PRO A 82 -8.78 5.58 -14.11
CA PRO A 82 -9.60 6.78 -13.99
C PRO A 82 -11.09 6.46 -13.79
N GLU A 83 -11.60 5.39 -14.42
CA GLU A 83 -12.96 4.89 -14.30
C GLU A 83 -13.33 4.44 -12.87
N ASN A 84 -12.33 4.14 -12.04
CA ASN A 84 -12.51 3.76 -10.64
C ASN A 84 -12.28 4.93 -9.68
N THR A 85 -12.11 6.14 -10.19
CA THR A 85 -12.07 7.38 -9.40
C THR A 85 -13.42 8.10 -9.45
N PRO A 86 -13.83 8.85 -8.42
CA PRO A 86 -15.07 9.64 -8.45
C PRO A 86 -15.18 10.58 -9.65
N GLU A 87 -14.04 11.11 -10.10
CA GLU A 87 -13.93 12.01 -11.25
C GLU A 87 -14.13 11.29 -12.59
N GLY A 88 -13.90 9.98 -12.63
CA GLY A 88 -14.03 9.18 -13.84
C GLY A 88 -12.98 9.50 -14.92
N ARG A 89 -13.18 8.95 -16.12
CA ARG A 89 -12.31 9.22 -17.28
C ARG A 89 -12.70 10.53 -17.96
N CYS A 90 -11.80 11.51 -17.92
CA CYS A 90 -11.81 12.75 -18.72
C CYS A 90 -11.05 12.65 -20.07
N GLU A 91 -11.22 13.63 -20.96
CA GLU A 91 -10.56 13.70 -22.29
C GLU A 91 -9.02 13.80 -22.23
N GLU A 92 -8.47 14.27 -21.11
CA GLU A 92 -7.01 14.35 -20.89
C GLU A 92 -6.37 12.97 -20.62
N HIS A 93 -7.18 11.95 -20.35
CA HIS A 93 -6.71 10.59 -20.08
C HIS A 93 -6.50 9.79 -21.37
N GLY A 94 -5.25 9.41 -21.65
CA GLY A 94 -4.92 8.46 -22.71
C GLY A 94 -5.47 7.04 -22.45
N GLU A 95 -5.39 6.16 -23.45
CA GLU A 95 -5.93 4.79 -23.39
C GLU A 95 -5.42 4.01 -22.16
N VAL A 96 -4.14 4.17 -21.83
CA VAL A 96 -3.47 3.57 -20.67
C VAL A 96 -3.02 4.67 -19.71
N SER A 97 -3.96 5.21 -18.95
CA SER A 97 -3.69 6.17 -17.87
C SER A 97 -4.06 5.56 -16.52
N THR A 98 -3.28 5.86 -15.49
CA THR A 98 -3.54 5.38 -14.13
C THR A 98 -3.11 6.45 -13.14
N THR A 99 -3.94 6.71 -12.13
CA THR A 99 -3.72 7.76 -11.15
C THR A 99 -3.34 7.15 -9.81
N SER A 100 -2.22 7.58 -9.22
CA SER A 100 -1.83 7.18 -7.87
C SER A 100 -2.44 8.12 -6.83
N ILE A 101 -3.04 7.58 -5.79
CA ILE A 101 -3.50 8.38 -4.65
C ILE A 101 -2.32 8.52 -3.69
N THR A 102 -1.88 9.77 -3.49
CA THR A 102 -0.91 10.11 -2.44
C THR A 102 -1.68 10.94 -1.42
N PRO A 103 -1.86 10.47 -0.17
CA PRO A 103 -2.50 11.32 0.84
C PRO A 103 -1.65 12.59 1.00
N THR A 104 -2.28 13.74 0.81
CA THR A 104 -1.67 15.02 1.17
C THR A 104 -1.44 15.04 2.69
N PRO A 105 -0.40 15.72 3.19
CA PRO A 105 -0.10 15.75 4.63
C PRO A 105 -1.32 16.07 5.52
N ASP A 106 -2.24 16.91 5.03
CA ASP A 106 -3.45 17.33 5.73
C ASP A 106 -4.50 16.22 5.89
N SER A 107 -4.54 15.27 4.94
CA SER A 107 -5.46 14.11 4.97
C SER A 107 -4.99 12.98 5.90
N ALA A 108 -3.69 12.88 6.15
CA ALA A 108 -3.09 11.80 6.94
C ALA A 108 -3.23 11.99 8.47
N TRP A 109 -3.49 13.22 8.93
CA TRP A 109 -3.52 13.55 10.36
C TRP A 109 -4.90 13.96 10.91
N GLY A 110 -5.98 13.83 10.13
CA GLY A 110 -7.33 14.09 10.63
C GLY A 110 -7.50 15.48 11.28
N VAL A 111 -6.71 16.47 10.87
CA VAL A 111 -6.85 17.84 11.36
C VAL A 111 -8.01 18.46 10.58
N ARG A 112 -9.23 18.37 11.13
CA ARG A 112 -10.31 19.25 10.70
C ARG A 112 -9.80 20.68 10.88
N GLY A 113 -9.68 21.41 9.78
CA GLY A 113 -9.35 22.82 9.77
C GLY A 113 -10.37 23.61 10.59
N GLY A 114 -10.07 23.81 11.87
CA GLY A 114 -10.65 24.89 12.66
C GLY A 114 -9.88 26.16 12.34
N GLN A 115 -10.49 27.07 11.57
CA GLN A 115 -10.05 28.46 11.53
C GLN A 115 -10.13 29.04 12.96
N PRO A 116 -9.08 29.68 13.48
CA PRO A 116 -9.26 30.71 14.49
C PRO A 116 -9.63 32.00 13.77
N LEU A 117 -10.92 32.34 13.75
CA LEU A 117 -11.33 33.73 13.49
C LEU A 117 -11.05 34.52 14.78
N GLY A 118 -9.95 35.27 14.76
CA GLY A 118 -9.55 36.16 15.84
C GLY A 118 -8.83 37.39 15.30
N ARG A 119 -9.59 38.46 15.05
CA ARG A 119 -9.35 39.80 15.57
C ARG A 119 -10.66 40.56 15.65
#